data_AF-A0A2V2USZ4-F1
#
_entry.id   AF-A0A2V2USZ4-F1
#
_cell.length_a   1.000
_cell.length_b   1.000
_cell.length_c   1.000
_cell.angle_alpha   90.00
_cell.angle_beta   90.00
_cell.angle_gamma   90.00
#
_symmetry.space_group_name_H-M   'P 1'
#
loop_
_entity.id
_entity.type
_entity.pdbx_description
1 polymer ?
#
loop_
_entity_poly.entity_id
_entity_poly.type
_entity_poly.pdbx_seq_one_letter_code
_entity_poly.pdbx_strand_id
1 'polypeptide(L)'
;MRTTTMRLAHLIHEVEHNRNHYFQVNLPKKSGIGNQLHYRPHRTLLVLVDFSKAFDSIDHRVLSRLLANIPGVNCRGWLRNFLCGRYAKTRVGHRHSDRRPMLRGVPQGSVLGPYLLSLYVHPLLNLLNSFAGVTADMYADDLSIIVKGQSREDAIPTANMVLEKLHAWSQENGLAINPSKCEAAWFTLSTHTESDYDREGRWPLVVAGCQIPVMTMGASRTTKLLGMDLDPRLTLNVAATKQCAATSQRISQLRCIAHKEAGPSPHDLRTFVIGYGASKLRYGSELIWAVATDSAKNEMQKTYATLARIVSGVPSTVDPESALLEANMPPLHVLCLRARLSIFENTRACQMDWMRRPPPEPPPRAGFCISPLSRDELYAFVDAYTKEYGITQSSPREERFFRSSIPPWFAASAHRVTIGVELPIDHSITDEEELIREKRRVSEEALALHSHRSWILATDGGVDVPKSAGVGILLSSLNSSEIIEKASMNCGARHAATGRNPVRCF
;
A
#
# COMPACT_ATOMS: atom_id res chain seq x y z
N MET A 1 4.53 -2.50 -15.86
CA MET A 1 5.39 -3.26 -14.92
C MET A 1 4.58 -3.44 -13.64
N ARG A 2 4.34 -4.67 -13.16
CA ARG A 2 3.47 -4.88 -11.99
C ARG A 2 4.21 -4.49 -10.70
N THR A 3 3.56 -3.79 -9.77
CA THR A 3 4.11 -3.57 -8.42
C THR A 3 4.04 -4.86 -7.61
N THR A 4 4.81 -4.98 -6.51
CA THR A 4 4.70 -6.13 -5.60
C THR A 4 3.27 -6.35 -5.11
N THR A 5 2.57 -5.23 -4.84
CA THR A 5 1.21 -5.23 -4.32
C THR A 5 0.16 -5.66 -5.35
N MET A 6 0.39 -5.47 -6.66
CA MET A 6 -0.52 -5.98 -7.70
C MET A 6 -0.62 -7.51 -7.70
N ARG A 7 0.47 -8.23 -7.42
CA ARG A 7 0.47 -9.70 -7.38
C ARG A 7 -0.32 -10.24 -6.19
N LEU A 8 -0.15 -9.61 -5.03
CA LEU A 8 -0.92 -9.91 -3.83
C LEU A 8 -2.40 -9.55 -4.02
N ALA A 9 -2.70 -8.41 -4.66
CA ALA A 9 -4.06 -8.02 -5.03
C ALA A 9 -4.72 -9.04 -5.98
N HIS A 10 -3.98 -9.56 -6.95
CA HIS A 10 -4.43 -10.59 -7.87
C HIS A 10 -4.71 -11.93 -7.14
N LEU A 11 -3.81 -12.38 -6.25
CA LEU A 11 -4.06 -13.55 -5.41
C LEU A 11 -5.32 -13.39 -4.56
N ILE A 12 -5.46 -12.24 -3.88
CA ILE A 12 -6.66 -11.92 -3.08
C ILE A 12 -7.88 -11.98 -4.00
N HIS A 13 -7.87 -11.29 -5.13
CA HIS A 13 -8.98 -11.29 -6.09
C HIS A 13 -9.38 -12.71 -6.54
N GLU A 14 -8.42 -13.56 -6.90
CA GLU A 14 -8.69 -14.94 -7.30
C GLU A 14 -9.35 -15.75 -6.18
N VAL A 15 -8.86 -15.61 -4.94
CA VAL A 15 -9.46 -16.26 -3.76
C VAL A 15 -10.83 -15.66 -3.41
N GLU A 16 -11.01 -14.35 -3.58
CA GLU A 16 -12.29 -13.65 -3.36
C GLU A 16 -13.34 -14.02 -4.41
N HIS A 17 -12.96 -14.16 -5.68
CA HIS A 17 -13.85 -14.56 -6.76
C HIS A 17 -14.30 -16.03 -6.61
N ASN A 18 -13.42 -16.87 -6.07
CA ASN A 18 -13.74 -18.25 -5.70
C ASN A 18 -14.73 -18.35 -4.52
N ARG A 19 -15.01 -17.27 -3.78
CA ARG A 19 -16.05 -17.22 -2.73
C ARG A 19 -17.45 -17.36 -3.29
N ASN A 20 -17.71 -16.85 -4.49
CA ASN A 20 -19.06 -16.81 -5.07
C ASN A 20 -19.42 -18.12 -5.77
N HIS A 21 -18.40 -18.89 -6.18
CA HIS A 21 -18.58 -20.16 -6.87
C HIS A 21 -18.75 -21.32 -5.88
N TYR A 22 -19.99 -21.66 -5.57
CA TYR A 22 -20.35 -22.77 -4.67
C TYR A 22 -20.62 -24.09 -5.42
N PHE A 23 -20.30 -25.21 -4.78
CA PHE A 23 -20.70 -26.55 -5.20
C PHE A 23 -21.37 -27.31 -4.04
N GLN A 24 -22.19 -28.30 -4.38
CA GLN A 24 -22.94 -29.11 -3.41
C GLN A 24 -22.10 -30.26 -2.87
N VAL A 25 -22.14 -30.46 -1.55
CA VAL A 25 -21.39 -31.50 -0.83
C VAL A 25 -22.28 -32.14 0.21
N ASN A 26 -22.39 -33.46 0.18
CA ASN A 26 -23.10 -34.22 1.21
C ASN A 26 -22.13 -34.49 2.38
N LEU A 27 -22.42 -33.93 3.55
CA LEU A 27 -21.66 -34.17 4.79
C LEU A 27 -22.52 -34.97 5.79
N PRO A 28 -21.92 -35.83 6.63
CA PRO A 28 -22.65 -36.47 7.72
C PRO A 28 -23.27 -35.43 8.66
N LYS A 29 -24.51 -35.64 9.09
CA LYS A 29 -25.13 -34.80 10.13
C LYS A 29 -24.38 -35.00 11.46
N LYS A 30 -24.32 -33.95 12.29
CA LYS A 30 -23.80 -34.04 13.67
C LYS A 30 -24.53 -35.06 14.54
N SER A 31 -25.75 -35.46 14.16
CA SER A 31 -26.53 -36.53 14.80
C SER A 31 -26.09 -37.95 14.41
N GLY A 32 -25.08 -38.13 13.55
CA GLY A 32 -24.58 -39.42 13.07
C GLY A 32 -25.49 -40.15 12.06
N ILE A 33 -26.76 -39.77 11.96
CA ILE A 33 -27.75 -40.43 11.10
C ILE A 33 -28.05 -39.57 9.87
N GLY A 34 -27.62 -40.06 8.71
CA GLY A 34 -27.87 -39.48 7.40
C GLY A 34 -27.00 -38.27 7.04
N ASN A 35 -27.01 -37.92 5.76
CA ASN A 35 -26.27 -36.79 5.23
C ASN A 35 -27.12 -35.52 5.19
N GLN A 36 -26.44 -34.37 5.22
CA GLN A 36 -26.99 -33.05 4.97
C GLN A 36 -26.27 -32.43 3.78
N LEU A 37 -27.04 -31.73 2.94
CA LEU A 37 -26.50 -30.97 1.81
C LEU A 37 -25.89 -29.67 2.32
N HIS A 38 -24.60 -29.48 2.08
CA HIS A 38 -23.87 -28.24 2.33
C HIS A 38 -23.40 -27.65 1.01
N TYR A 39 -23.42 -26.32 0.90
CA TYR A 39 -22.74 -25.61 -0.17
C TYR A 39 -21.34 -25.23 0.30
N ARG A 40 -20.31 -25.52 -0.49
CA ARG A 40 -18.93 -25.14 -0.22
C ARG A 40 -18.38 -24.27 -1.35
N PRO A 41 -17.64 -23.18 -1.04
CA PRO A 41 -16.94 -22.41 -2.06
C PRO A 41 -15.74 -23.21 -2.59
N HIS A 42 -15.25 -22.86 -3.78
CA HIS A 42 -14.03 -23.45 -4.34
C HIS A 42 -12.82 -23.18 -3.44
N ARG A 43 -11.92 -24.17 -3.37
CA ARG A 43 -10.63 -24.07 -2.69
C ARG A 43 -9.60 -23.47 -3.64
N THR A 44 -8.67 -22.70 -3.06
CA THR A 44 -7.55 -22.14 -3.81
C THR A 44 -6.24 -22.65 -3.22
N LEU A 45 -5.43 -23.29 -4.05
CA LEU A 45 -4.05 -23.64 -3.73
C LEU A 45 -3.12 -22.61 -4.36
N LEU A 46 -2.30 -21.96 -3.55
CA LEU A 46 -1.15 -21.21 -4.01
C LEU A 46 0.07 -22.10 -3.91
N VAL A 47 0.86 -22.20 -4.99
CA VAL A 47 2.19 -22.80 -4.98
C VAL A 47 3.21 -21.71 -5.29
N LEU A 48 4.19 -21.54 -4.41
CA LEU A 48 5.32 -20.64 -4.57
C LEU A 48 6.55 -21.44 -5.00
N VAL A 49 7.20 -20.97 -6.05
CA VAL A 49 8.38 -21.62 -6.65
C VAL A 49 9.53 -20.61 -6.72
N ASP A 50 10.67 -20.97 -6.13
CA ASP A 50 11.94 -20.23 -6.18
C ASP A 50 12.85 -20.85 -7.25
N PHE A 51 13.51 -20.02 -8.05
CA PHE A 51 14.51 -20.46 -9.01
C PHE A 51 15.93 -20.21 -8.49
N SER A 52 16.79 -21.22 -8.59
CA SER A 52 18.20 -21.13 -8.21
C SER A 52 18.94 -20.11 -9.08
N LYS A 53 19.25 -18.95 -8.50
CA LYS A 53 20.04 -17.87 -9.11
C LYS A 53 19.51 -17.43 -10.47
N ALA A 54 18.21 -17.21 -10.60
CA ALA A 54 17.54 -17.00 -11.90
C ALA A 54 18.28 -16.02 -12.84
N PHE A 55 18.68 -14.85 -12.33
CA PHE A 55 19.41 -13.83 -13.08
C PHE A 55 20.78 -14.30 -13.60
N ASP A 56 21.47 -15.19 -12.89
CA ASP A 56 22.78 -15.75 -13.28
C ASP A 56 22.63 -16.97 -14.20
N SER A 57 21.46 -17.61 -14.17
CA SER A 57 21.16 -18.87 -14.88
C SER A 57 20.66 -18.67 -16.32
N ILE A 58 20.22 -17.46 -16.70
CA ILE A 58 19.73 -17.12 -18.06
C ILE A 58 20.72 -17.58 -19.16
N ASP A 59 20.29 -18.45 -20.06
CA ASP A 59 21.11 -18.90 -21.18
C ASP A 59 21.09 -17.89 -22.33
N HIS A 60 22.26 -17.38 -22.72
CA HIS A 60 22.38 -16.36 -23.76
C HIS A 60 21.86 -16.84 -25.13
N ARG A 61 21.90 -18.14 -25.42
CA ARG A 61 21.40 -18.72 -26.68
C ARG A 61 19.87 -18.77 -26.70
N VAL A 62 19.24 -19.16 -25.59
CA VAL A 62 17.79 -19.13 -25.43
C VAL A 62 17.28 -17.68 -25.55
N LEU A 63 17.87 -16.75 -24.81
CA LEU A 63 17.50 -15.34 -24.85
C LEU A 63 17.69 -14.73 -26.25
N SER A 64 18.78 -15.08 -26.96
CA SER A 64 19.02 -14.62 -28.33
C SER A 64 17.97 -15.13 -29.33
N ARG A 65 17.49 -16.37 -29.17
CA ARG A 65 16.38 -16.91 -29.99
C ARG A 65 15.06 -16.19 -29.71
N LEU A 66 14.75 -15.93 -28.43
CA LEU A 66 13.55 -15.18 -28.07
C LEU A 66 13.57 -13.76 -28.66
N LEU A 67 14.70 -13.05 -28.56
CA LEU A 67 14.90 -11.73 -29.17
C LEU A 67 14.86 -11.76 -30.70
N ALA A 68 15.26 -12.87 -31.34
CA ALA A 68 15.18 -13.04 -32.79
C ALA A 68 13.72 -13.14 -33.30
N ASN A 69 12.81 -13.64 -32.46
CA ASN A 69 11.40 -13.81 -32.78
C ASN A 69 10.56 -12.54 -32.54
N ILE A 70 11.11 -11.50 -31.93
CA ILE A 70 10.41 -10.22 -31.74
C ILE A 70 10.59 -9.35 -33.02
N PRO A 71 9.51 -8.97 -33.71
CA PRO A 71 9.58 -8.09 -34.88
C PRO A 71 10.18 -6.72 -34.55
N GLY A 72 10.89 -6.10 -35.50
CA GLY A 72 11.44 -4.75 -35.37
C GLY A 72 12.65 -4.58 -34.43
N VAL A 73 13.07 -5.62 -33.71
CA VAL A 73 14.23 -5.55 -32.80
C VAL A 73 15.54 -5.55 -33.58
N ASN A 74 16.03 -4.36 -33.94
CA ASN A 74 17.29 -4.14 -34.65
C ASN A 74 18.53 -4.10 -33.72
N CYS A 75 18.36 -4.03 -32.40
CA CYS A 75 19.46 -3.93 -31.42
C CYS A 75 20.13 -5.28 -31.05
N ARG A 76 19.89 -6.35 -31.82
CA ARG A 76 20.38 -7.73 -31.54
C ARG A 76 21.90 -7.80 -31.35
N GLY A 77 22.66 -7.13 -32.21
CA GLY A 77 24.13 -7.06 -32.11
C GLY A 77 24.61 -6.37 -30.83
N TRP A 78 23.92 -5.31 -30.42
CA TRP A 78 24.20 -4.59 -29.16
C TRP A 78 23.83 -5.45 -27.94
N LEU A 79 22.67 -6.13 -27.94
CA LEU A 79 22.25 -7.03 -26.86
C LEU A 79 23.21 -8.22 -26.70
N ARG A 80 23.67 -8.80 -27.81
CA ARG A 80 24.71 -9.84 -27.78
C ARG A 80 26.00 -9.31 -27.15
N ASN A 81 26.47 -8.12 -27.54
CA ASN A 81 27.68 -7.53 -26.99
C ASN A 81 27.49 -7.09 -25.51
N PHE A 82 26.27 -6.80 -25.08
CA PHE A 82 25.94 -6.51 -23.68
C PHE A 82 26.01 -7.77 -22.80
N LEU A 83 25.66 -8.95 -23.31
CA LEU A 83 25.64 -10.22 -22.57
C LEU A 83 26.96 -11.01 -22.66
N CYS A 84 27.53 -11.14 -23.86
CA CYS A 84 28.70 -11.97 -24.14
C CYS A 84 30.02 -11.25 -23.82
N GLY A 85 31.14 -11.99 -23.76
CA GLY A 85 32.47 -11.43 -23.51
C GLY A 85 32.69 -10.91 -22.07
N ARG A 86 31.75 -11.18 -21.17
CA ARG A 86 31.79 -10.81 -19.75
C ARG A 86 32.73 -11.73 -18.96
N TYR A 87 33.40 -11.17 -17.95
CA TYR A 87 34.25 -11.90 -17.02
C TYR A 87 34.00 -11.44 -15.59
N ALA A 88 33.96 -12.37 -14.64
CA ALA A 88 33.96 -12.10 -13.22
C ALA A 88 35.35 -12.36 -12.61
N LYS A 89 35.69 -11.63 -11.55
CA LYS A 89 36.80 -11.94 -10.64
C LYS A 89 36.43 -11.45 -9.23
N THR A 90 36.88 -12.17 -8.21
CA THR A 90 36.68 -11.78 -6.81
C THR A 90 37.87 -10.94 -6.33
N ARG A 91 37.63 -9.93 -5.50
CA ARG A 91 38.67 -9.13 -4.84
C ARG A 91 38.58 -9.31 -3.33
N VAL A 92 39.70 -9.60 -2.68
CA VAL A 92 39.83 -9.69 -1.21
C VAL A 92 40.98 -8.78 -0.79
N GLY A 93 40.67 -7.70 -0.07
CA GLY A 93 41.63 -6.62 0.24
C GLY A 93 42.22 -6.01 -1.04
N HIS A 94 43.51 -6.25 -1.28
CA HIS A 94 44.22 -5.83 -2.50
C HIS A 94 44.45 -6.96 -3.52
N ARG A 95 44.16 -8.21 -3.16
CA ARG A 95 44.35 -9.39 -4.04
C ARG A 95 43.12 -9.64 -4.89
N HIS A 96 43.33 -10.21 -6.07
CA HIS A 96 42.28 -10.59 -7.02
C HIS A 96 42.39 -12.08 -7.37
N SER A 97 41.26 -12.73 -7.64
CA SER A 97 41.24 -14.03 -8.30
C SER A 97 41.52 -13.92 -9.79
N ASP A 98 41.77 -15.06 -10.42
CA ASP A 98 41.72 -15.19 -11.88
C ASP A 98 40.37 -14.72 -12.44
N ARG A 99 40.40 -14.28 -13.71
CA ARG A 99 39.20 -13.95 -14.47
C ARG A 99 38.51 -15.23 -14.92
N ARG A 100 37.22 -15.38 -14.60
CA ARG A 100 36.36 -16.46 -15.09
C ARG A 100 35.33 -15.90 -16.09
N PRO A 101 35.15 -16.50 -17.28
CA PRO A 101 34.15 -16.03 -18.23
C PRO A 101 32.73 -16.26 -17.70
N MET A 102 31.84 -15.30 -17.92
CA MET A 102 30.41 -15.43 -17.60
C MET A 102 29.67 -15.90 -18.86
N LEU A 103 29.42 -17.21 -18.95
CA LEU A 103 28.77 -17.85 -20.11
C LEU A 103 27.24 -17.82 -20.06
N ARG A 104 26.68 -17.41 -18.92
CA ARG A 104 25.25 -17.30 -18.63
C ARG A 104 24.99 -16.09 -17.75
N GLY A 105 23.72 -15.75 -17.64
CA GLY A 105 23.20 -14.71 -16.77
C GLY A 105 23.17 -13.33 -17.42
N VAL A 106 22.37 -12.44 -16.82
CA VAL A 106 22.34 -11.02 -17.16
C VAL A 106 23.11 -10.22 -16.10
N PRO A 107 23.69 -9.05 -16.43
CA PRO A 107 24.44 -8.27 -15.46
C PRO A 107 23.52 -7.76 -14.34
N GLN A 108 23.71 -8.23 -13.12
CA GLN A 108 22.99 -7.73 -11.95
C GLN A 108 23.25 -6.23 -11.76
N GLY A 109 22.24 -5.48 -11.31
CA GLY A 109 22.29 -4.01 -11.22
C GLY A 109 22.18 -3.27 -12.55
N SER A 110 22.09 -3.95 -13.69
CA SER A 110 21.80 -3.29 -14.98
C SER A 110 20.32 -2.99 -15.16
N VAL A 111 20.01 -1.87 -15.81
CA VAL A 111 18.63 -1.45 -16.12
C VAL A 111 17.89 -2.50 -16.96
N LEU A 112 18.57 -3.17 -17.88
CA LEU A 112 17.95 -4.16 -18.78
C LEU A 112 17.80 -5.57 -18.17
N GLY A 113 18.57 -5.93 -17.14
CA GLY A 113 18.55 -7.26 -16.54
C GLY A 113 17.13 -7.77 -16.19
N PRO A 114 16.31 -6.99 -15.47
CA PRO A 114 14.92 -7.35 -15.15
C PRO A 114 14.05 -7.60 -16.39
N TYR A 115 14.14 -6.74 -17.42
CA TYR A 115 13.36 -6.89 -18.64
C TYR A 115 13.76 -8.13 -19.44
N LEU A 116 15.05 -8.44 -19.50
CA LEU A 116 15.57 -9.64 -20.15
C LEU A 116 15.12 -10.91 -19.42
N LEU A 117 15.08 -10.91 -18.08
CA LEU A 117 14.48 -12.00 -17.30
C LEU A 117 12.98 -12.14 -17.63
N SER A 118 12.21 -11.05 -17.63
CA SER A 118 10.77 -11.09 -17.97
C SER A 118 10.51 -11.65 -19.37
N LEU A 119 11.31 -11.27 -20.37
CA LEU A 119 11.23 -11.84 -21.72
C LEU A 119 11.59 -13.34 -21.74
N TYR A 120 12.58 -13.75 -20.93
CA TYR A 120 13.02 -15.15 -20.84
C TYR A 120 11.95 -16.08 -20.26
N VAL A 121 11.21 -15.62 -19.23
CA VAL A 121 10.17 -16.42 -18.56
C VAL A 121 8.78 -16.24 -19.17
N HIS A 122 8.58 -15.31 -20.11
CA HIS A 122 7.28 -15.11 -20.76
C HIS A 122 6.72 -16.39 -21.43
N PRO A 123 7.51 -17.22 -22.15
CA PRO A 123 7.02 -18.49 -22.68
C PRO A 123 6.57 -19.48 -21.59
N LEU A 124 7.23 -19.49 -20.43
CA LEU A 124 6.81 -20.31 -19.28
C LEU A 124 5.45 -19.83 -18.77
N LEU A 125 5.27 -18.52 -18.59
CA LEU A 125 3.98 -17.97 -18.14
C LEU A 125 2.85 -18.30 -19.13
N ASN A 126 3.10 -18.26 -20.44
CA ASN A 126 2.11 -18.66 -21.44
C ASN A 126 1.77 -20.15 -21.36
N LEU A 127 2.76 -21.02 -21.14
CA LEU A 127 2.54 -22.46 -20.90
C LEU A 127 1.73 -22.73 -19.63
N LEU A 128 2.07 -22.09 -18.51
CA LEU A 128 1.38 -22.34 -17.24
C LEU A 128 -0.05 -21.78 -17.23
N ASN A 129 -0.29 -20.65 -17.90
CA ASN A 129 -1.63 -20.07 -18.05
C ASN A 129 -2.48 -20.72 -19.17
N SER A 130 -1.96 -21.72 -19.90
CA SER A 130 -2.79 -22.48 -20.86
C SER A 130 -3.64 -23.58 -20.21
N PHE A 131 -3.37 -23.92 -18.95
CA PHE A 131 -4.12 -24.94 -18.20
C PHE A 131 -5.39 -24.34 -17.59
N ALA A 132 -6.53 -25.00 -17.79
CA ALA A 132 -7.81 -24.57 -17.22
C ALA A 132 -7.78 -24.63 -15.68
N GLY A 133 -8.34 -23.62 -15.02
CA GLY A 133 -8.35 -23.52 -13.55
C GLY A 133 -7.00 -23.16 -12.92
N VAL A 134 -5.99 -22.81 -13.73
CA VAL A 134 -4.64 -22.45 -13.30
C VAL A 134 -4.35 -21.01 -13.69
N THR A 135 -3.68 -20.26 -12.82
CA THR A 135 -3.16 -18.93 -13.14
C THR A 135 -1.75 -18.76 -12.58
N ALA A 136 -0.80 -18.42 -13.44
CA ALA A 136 0.61 -18.23 -13.07
C ALA A 136 1.04 -16.78 -13.27
N ASP A 137 1.71 -16.22 -12.26
CA ASP A 137 2.30 -14.88 -12.31
C ASP A 137 3.72 -14.90 -11.72
N MET A 138 4.57 -13.98 -12.15
CA MET A 138 5.95 -13.83 -11.67
C MET A 138 6.27 -12.40 -11.24
N TYR A 139 7.05 -12.27 -10.18
CA TYR A 139 7.64 -11.01 -9.76
C TYR A 139 9.14 -11.22 -9.61
N ALA A 140 9.92 -10.64 -10.51
CA ALA A 140 11.32 -11.03 -10.75
C ALA A 140 11.43 -12.56 -10.94
N ASP A 141 12.10 -13.25 -10.03
CA ASP A 141 12.33 -14.69 -10.03
C ASP A 141 11.37 -15.49 -9.12
N ASP A 142 10.61 -14.84 -8.25
CA ASP A 142 9.53 -15.51 -7.51
C ASP A 142 8.43 -15.92 -8.50
N LEU A 143 8.07 -17.20 -8.58
CA LEU A 143 6.92 -17.72 -9.33
C LEU A 143 5.78 -18.12 -8.38
N SER A 144 4.53 -17.82 -8.79
CA SER A 144 3.32 -18.14 -8.05
C SER A 144 2.33 -18.77 -9.00
N ILE A 145 1.85 -19.95 -8.65
CA ILE A 145 0.85 -20.70 -9.40
C ILE A 145 -0.37 -20.84 -8.51
N ILE A 146 -1.49 -20.32 -8.97
CA ILE A 146 -2.80 -20.42 -8.32
C ILE A 146 -3.54 -21.57 -9.03
N VAL A 147 -3.99 -22.56 -8.28
CA VAL A 147 -4.79 -23.68 -8.78
C VAL A 147 -6.13 -23.69 -8.06
N LYS A 148 -7.22 -23.72 -8.84
CA LYS A 148 -8.59 -23.79 -8.35
C LYS A 148 -9.08 -25.24 -8.36
N GLY A 149 -9.83 -25.63 -7.33
CA GLY A 149 -10.51 -26.92 -7.30
C GLY A 149 -11.70 -26.90 -6.35
N GLN A 150 -12.62 -27.85 -6.53
CA GLN A 150 -13.72 -28.05 -5.58
C GLN A 150 -13.16 -28.69 -4.30
N SER A 151 -12.36 -29.74 -4.48
CA SER A 151 -11.72 -30.51 -3.42
C SER A 151 -10.18 -30.48 -3.51
N ARG A 152 -9.48 -31.22 -2.64
CA ARG A 152 -8.03 -31.43 -2.77
C ARG A 152 -7.70 -32.47 -3.82
N GLU A 153 -8.58 -33.45 -3.89
CA GLU A 153 -8.60 -34.56 -4.80
C GLU A 153 -8.65 -34.08 -6.27
N ASP A 154 -9.24 -32.90 -6.54
CA ASP A 154 -9.20 -32.27 -7.87
C ASP A 154 -7.94 -31.41 -8.09
N ALA A 155 -7.58 -30.58 -7.10
CA ALA A 155 -6.57 -29.54 -7.27
C ALA A 155 -5.12 -30.01 -7.06
N ILE A 156 -4.85 -31.04 -6.25
CA ILE A 156 -3.49 -31.59 -6.10
C ILE A 156 -3.02 -32.31 -7.37
N PRO A 157 -3.80 -33.19 -8.03
CA PRO A 157 -3.38 -33.79 -9.30
C PRO A 157 -3.16 -32.74 -10.39
N THR A 158 -4.05 -31.74 -10.48
CA THR A 158 -3.89 -30.60 -11.40
C THR A 158 -2.60 -29.83 -11.11
N ALA A 159 -2.29 -29.54 -9.84
CA ALA A 159 -1.07 -28.86 -9.46
C ALA A 159 0.19 -29.68 -9.77
N ASN A 160 0.22 -30.98 -9.42
CA ASN A 160 1.36 -31.86 -9.72
C ASN A 160 1.63 -31.94 -11.23
N MET A 161 0.60 -32.10 -12.07
CA MET A 161 0.73 -32.07 -13.53
C MET A 161 1.36 -30.74 -14.03
N VAL A 162 0.92 -29.61 -13.49
CA VAL A 162 1.49 -28.29 -13.85
C VAL A 162 2.93 -28.15 -13.38
N LEU A 163 3.27 -28.67 -12.19
CA LEU A 163 4.61 -28.64 -11.62
C LEU A 163 5.59 -29.56 -12.35
N GLU A 164 5.14 -30.67 -12.92
CA GLU A 164 5.91 -31.50 -13.85
C GLU A 164 6.23 -30.76 -15.15
N LYS A 165 5.24 -30.08 -15.76
CA LYS A 165 5.45 -29.28 -16.97
C LYS A 165 6.38 -28.09 -16.73
N LEU A 166 6.23 -27.43 -15.59
CA LEU A 166 7.17 -26.42 -15.09
C LEU A 166 8.58 -27.00 -14.96
N HIS A 167 8.73 -28.18 -14.34
CA HIS A 167 10.03 -28.80 -14.12
C HIS A 167 10.73 -29.13 -15.44
N ALA A 168 10.03 -29.76 -16.38
CA ALA A 168 10.54 -30.07 -17.72
C ALA A 168 11.01 -28.80 -18.44
N TRP A 169 10.16 -27.77 -18.50
CA TRP A 169 10.53 -26.47 -19.09
C TRP A 169 11.77 -25.85 -18.41
N SER A 170 11.86 -25.97 -17.08
CA SER A 170 12.99 -25.45 -16.29
C SER A 170 14.32 -26.10 -16.66
N GLN A 171 14.32 -27.42 -16.94
CA GLN A 171 15.51 -28.15 -17.38
C GLN A 171 15.92 -27.73 -18.80
N GLU A 172 14.96 -27.69 -19.73
CA GLU A 172 15.19 -27.29 -21.13
C GLU A 172 15.73 -25.86 -21.25
N ASN A 173 15.30 -24.97 -20.36
CA ASN A 173 15.64 -23.53 -20.39
C ASN A 173 16.66 -23.14 -19.30
N GLY A 174 17.28 -24.10 -18.61
CA GLY A 174 18.39 -23.86 -17.68
C GLY A 174 18.05 -23.06 -16.42
N LEU A 175 16.77 -22.88 -16.08
CA LEU A 175 16.31 -22.18 -14.87
C LEU A 175 15.99 -23.20 -13.78
N ALA A 176 17.02 -23.76 -13.15
CA ALA A 176 16.85 -24.80 -12.13
C ALA A 176 15.98 -24.34 -10.96
N ILE A 177 14.90 -25.07 -10.68
CA ILE A 177 14.03 -24.85 -9.51
C ILE A 177 14.81 -25.15 -8.22
N ASN A 178 14.45 -24.50 -7.12
CA ASN A 178 14.96 -24.76 -5.78
C ASN A 178 13.86 -25.35 -4.85
N PRO A 179 13.68 -26.69 -4.80
CA PRO A 179 12.57 -27.28 -4.06
C PRO A 179 12.60 -26.99 -2.56
N SER A 180 13.78 -26.77 -1.98
CA SER A 180 13.95 -26.46 -0.55
C SER A 180 13.35 -25.13 -0.10
N LYS A 181 13.07 -24.24 -1.05
CA LYS A 181 12.40 -22.94 -0.82
C LYS A 181 10.99 -22.87 -1.42
N CYS A 182 10.57 -23.90 -2.17
CA CYS A 182 9.20 -23.98 -2.66
C CYS A 182 8.28 -24.28 -1.47
N GLU A 183 7.15 -23.59 -1.40
CA GLU A 183 6.10 -23.83 -0.41
C GLU A 183 4.73 -23.64 -1.05
N ALA A 184 3.69 -24.25 -0.47
CA ALA A 184 2.32 -24.06 -0.92
C ALA A 184 1.39 -23.71 0.24
N ALA A 185 0.26 -23.10 -0.06
CA ALA A 185 -0.74 -22.68 0.92
C ALA A 185 -2.17 -22.93 0.41
N TRP A 186 -3.00 -23.54 1.27
CA TRP A 186 -4.44 -23.62 1.06
C TRP A 186 -5.14 -22.40 1.62
N PHE A 187 -5.92 -21.73 0.77
CA PHE A 187 -6.83 -20.66 1.17
C PHE A 187 -8.28 -21.09 1.08
N THR A 188 -9.02 -20.86 2.16
CA THR A 188 -10.45 -21.19 2.28
C THR A 188 -11.12 -20.30 3.32
N LEU A 189 -12.37 -19.92 3.03
CA LEU A 189 -13.25 -19.24 3.98
C LEU A 189 -14.31 -20.16 4.57
N SER A 190 -14.32 -21.44 4.20
CA SER A 190 -15.20 -22.40 4.84
C SER A 190 -14.94 -22.44 6.34
N THR A 191 -16.02 -22.61 7.10
CA THR A 191 -15.98 -22.98 8.52
C THR A 191 -15.86 -24.49 8.70
N HIS A 192 -16.16 -25.28 7.66
CA HIS A 192 -16.13 -26.75 7.67
C HIS A 192 -14.77 -27.29 7.22
N THR A 193 -13.75 -27.09 8.05
CA THR A 193 -12.33 -27.29 7.70
C THR A 193 -11.76 -28.67 8.05
N GLU A 194 -12.57 -29.64 8.48
CA GLU A 194 -12.05 -30.97 8.89
C GLU A 194 -11.41 -31.73 7.71
N SER A 195 -12.00 -31.61 6.53
CA SER A 195 -11.44 -32.06 5.24
C SER A 195 -10.30 -31.17 4.69
N ASP A 196 -9.75 -30.28 5.52
CA ASP A 196 -8.58 -29.44 5.21
C ASP A 196 -7.32 -29.96 5.92
N TYR A 197 -7.35 -31.15 6.50
CA TYR A 197 -6.17 -31.86 7.00
C TYR A 197 -5.95 -33.13 6.18
N ASP A 198 -4.84 -33.22 5.46
CA ASP A 198 -4.40 -34.49 4.87
C ASP A 198 -3.67 -35.28 5.97
N ARG A 199 -4.45 -35.85 6.89
CA ARG A 199 -3.94 -36.57 8.07
C ARG A 199 -3.19 -37.85 7.70
N GLU A 200 -3.38 -38.33 6.48
CA GLU A 200 -2.91 -39.62 5.99
C GLU A 200 -1.83 -39.48 4.89
N GLY A 201 -1.51 -38.24 4.49
CA GLY A 201 -0.49 -37.96 3.47
C GLY A 201 -0.83 -38.50 2.08
N ARG A 202 -2.12 -38.65 1.75
CA ARG A 202 -2.57 -39.29 0.50
C ARG A 202 -2.25 -38.47 -0.74
N TRP A 203 -2.10 -37.15 -0.60
CA TRP A 203 -2.00 -36.23 -1.73
C TRP A 203 -0.75 -35.33 -1.64
N PRO A 204 0.47 -35.89 -1.78
CA PRO A 204 1.70 -35.11 -1.74
C PRO A 204 1.80 -34.16 -2.94
N LEU A 205 2.21 -32.92 -2.67
CA LEU A 205 2.54 -31.93 -3.68
C LEU A 205 4.04 -31.99 -3.96
N VAL A 206 4.42 -32.25 -5.22
CA VAL A 206 5.80 -32.56 -5.61
C VAL A 206 6.33 -31.56 -6.63
N VAL A 207 7.53 -31.03 -6.38
CA VAL A 207 8.24 -30.12 -7.29
C VAL A 207 9.65 -30.65 -7.51
N ALA A 208 10.05 -30.84 -8.78
CA ALA A 208 11.40 -31.32 -9.12
C ALA A 208 11.77 -32.67 -8.45
N GLY A 209 10.78 -33.54 -8.20
CA GLY A 209 10.96 -34.82 -7.50
C GLY A 209 11.02 -34.72 -5.97
N CYS A 210 10.90 -33.53 -5.37
CA CYS A 210 10.84 -33.33 -3.92
C CYS A 210 9.42 -32.96 -3.46
N GLN A 211 8.94 -33.57 -2.38
CA GLN A 211 7.71 -33.13 -1.73
C GLN A 211 7.92 -31.76 -1.07
N ILE A 212 7.00 -30.81 -1.30
CA ILE A 212 7.07 -29.46 -0.75
C ILE A 212 6.09 -29.28 0.42
N PRO A 213 6.40 -28.42 1.41
CA PRO A 213 5.49 -28.15 2.53
C PRO A 213 4.21 -27.46 2.05
N VAL A 214 3.07 -27.91 2.57
CA VAL A 214 1.76 -27.33 2.28
C VAL A 214 1.13 -26.79 3.56
N MET A 215 0.98 -25.47 3.63
CA MET A 215 0.36 -24.74 4.73
C MET A 215 -1.17 -24.90 4.68
N THR A 216 -1.78 -25.19 5.82
CA THR A 216 -3.23 -25.44 5.98
C THR A 216 -3.81 -24.62 7.13
N MET A 217 -5.14 -24.67 7.28
CA MET A 217 -5.81 -24.25 8.52
C MET A 217 -5.10 -24.82 9.75
N GLY A 218 -4.90 -23.99 10.77
CA GLY A 218 -4.23 -24.38 12.03
C GLY A 218 -2.70 -24.50 11.98
N ALA A 219 -2.05 -24.26 10.84
CA ALA A 219 -0.60 -24.30 10.74
C ALA A 219 0.08 -23.22 11.60
N SER A 220 1.20 -23.58 12.26
CA SER A 220 1.98 -22.68 13.11
C SER A 220 2.88 -21.70 12.34
N ARG A 221 3.07 -21.95 11.03
CA ARG A 221 3.86 -21.10 10.12
C ARG A 221 2.96 -20.59 9.00
N THR A 222 3.14 -19.32 8.65
CA THR A 222 2.46 -18.65 7.54
C THR A 222 3.38 -18.58 6.33
N THR A 223 2.86 -18.95 5.17
CA THR A 223 3.51 -18.79 3.86
C THR A 223 3.69 -17.31 3.54
N LYS A 224 4.80 -16.96 2.88
CA LYS A 224 5.14 -15.56 2.59
C LYS A 224 5.19 -15.29 1.10
N LEU A 225 4.34 -14.38 0.64
CA LEU A 225 4.40 -13.86 -0.72
C LEU A 225 4.90 -12.41 -0.70
N LEU A 226 6.02 -12.14 -1.35
CA LEU A 226 6.62 -10.80 -1.46
C LEU A 226 6.77 -10.09 -0.11
N GLY A 227 7.18 -10.84 0.92
CA GLY A 227 7.38 -10.30 2.28
C GLY A 227 6.10 -10.04 3.08
N MET A 228 4.91 -10.35 2.55
CA MET A 228 3.66 -10.39 3.32
C MET A 228 3.34 -11.81 3.75
N ASP A 229 3.08 -12.00 5.04
CA ASP A 229 2.60 -13.26 5.59
C ASP A 229 1.11 -13.46 5.26
N LEU A 230 0.79 -14.60 4.66
CA LEU A 230 -0.55 -15.00 4.29
C LEU A 230 -1.07 -16.02 5.31
N ASP A 231 -2.20 -15.72 5.96
CA ASP A 231 -2.95 -16.69 6.75
C ASP A 231 -3.96 -17.48 5.88
N PRO A 232 -4.34 -18.72 6.25
CA PRO A 232 -5.29 -19.54 5.49
C PRO A 232 -6.64 -18.89 5.15
N ARG A 233 -7.05 -17.86 5.89
CA ARG A 233 -8.30 -17.11 5.66
C ARG A 233 -8.09 -15.79 4.92
N LEU A 234 -6.85 -15.45 4.54
CA LEU A 234 -6.44 -14.17 3.96
C LEU A 234 -6.96 -12.95 4.73
N THR A 235 -7.01 -13.03 6.06
CA THR A 235 -7.34 -11.88 6.90
C THR A 235 -6.18 -10.88 7.02
N LEU A 236 -4.95 -11.30 6.70
CA LEU A 236 -3.72 -10.52 6.79
C LEU A 236 -3.45 -9.87 8.16
N ASN A 237 -4.15 -10.31 9.22
CA ASN A 237 -3.94 -9.79 10.59
C ASN A 237 -2.47 -10.01 11.04
N VAL A 238 -1.88 -11.16 10.71
CA VAL A 238 -0.46 -11.46 11.00
C VAL A 238 0.48 -10.49 10.29
N ALA A 239 0.17 -10.11 9.05
CA ALA A 239 0.93 -9.11 8.31
C ALA A 239 0.76 -7.71 8.91
N ALA A 240 -0.46 -7.34 9.33
CA ALA A 240 -0.74 -6.09 10.03
C ALA A 240 0.14 -5.93 11.28
N THR A 241 0.07 -6.87 12.22
CA THR A 241 0.85 -6.84 13.46
C THR A 241 2.36 -6.84 13.20
N LYS A 242 2.86 -7.59 12.20
CA LYS A 242 4.28 -7.55 11.81
C LYS A 242 4.71 -6.19 11.25
N GLN A 243 3.84 -5.52 10.50
CA GLN A 243 4.11 -4.17 10.00
C GLN A 243 4.03 -3.11 11.11
N CYS A 244 3.10 -3.25 12.06
CA CYS A 244 3.07 -2.43 13.28
C CYS A 244 4.35 -2.60 14.11
N ALA A 245 4.80 -3.83 14.35
CA ALA A 245 6.02 -4.13 15.10
C ALA A 245 7.29 -3.59 14.41
N ALA A 246 7.45 -3.84 13.11
CA ALA A 246 8.58 -3.33 12.34
C ALA A 246 8.59 -1.79 12.23
N THR A 247 7.41 -1.16 12.19
CA THR A 247 7.28 0.30 12.25
C THR A 247 7.58 0.83 13.65
N SER A 248 7.23 0.11 14.71
CA SER A 248 7.53 0.47 16.10
C SER A 248 9.04 0.48 16.39
N GLN A 249 9.80 -0.42 15.76
CA GLN A 249 11.27 -0.35 15.77
C GLN A 249 11.78 0.95 15.12
N ARG A 250 11.23 1.34 13.96
CA ARG A 250 11.56 2.60 13.28
C ARG A 250 11.13 3.83 14.08
N ILE A 251 9.98 3.80 14.75
CA ILE A 251 9.51 4.83 15.69
C ILE A 251 10.53 5.07 16.80
N SER A 252 11.13 4.01 17.35
CA SER A 252 12.17 4.14 18.38
C SER A 252 13.40 4.90 17.87
N GLN A 253 13.86 4.57 16.65
CA GLN A 253 14.98 5.25 16.00
C GLN A 253 14.65 6.71 15.61
N LEU A 254 13.43 6.97 15.15
CA LEU A 254 12.93 8.31 14.82
C LEU A 254 12.88 9.23 16.06
N ARG A 255 12.54 8.68 17.24
CA ARG A 255 12.57 9.45 18.50
C ARG A 255 13.97 9.92 18.89
N CYS A 256 15.03 9.19 18.53
CA CYS A 256 16.40 9.60 18.81
C CYS A 256 16.85 10.84 18.02
N ILE A 257 16.23 11.12 16.88
CA ILE A 257 16.56 12.29 16.03
C ILE A 257 15.53 13.42 16.12
N ALA A 258 14.32 13.14 16.59
CA ALA A 258 13.22 14.10 16.75
C ALA A 258 13.35 14.96 18.03
N HIS A 259 14.55 15.41 18.37
CA HIS A 259 14.76 16.27 19.54
C HIS A 259 14.15 17.65 19.31
N LYS A 260 13.43 18.21 20.29
CA LYS A 260 12.71 19.49 20.12
C LYS A 260 13.63 20.69 19.90
N GLU A 261 14.85 20.64 20.43
CA GLU A 261 15.80 21.77 20.43
C GLU A 261 17.01 21.54 19.50
N ALA A 262 17.25 20.29 19.09
CA ALA A 262 18.45 19.87 18.35
C ALA A 262 18.14 18.91 17.19
N GLY A 263 16.85 18.64 16.94
CA GLY A 263 16.38 17.85 15.82
C GLY A 263 16.16 18.69 14.56
N PRO A 264 15.82 18.04 13.44
CA PRO A 264 15.50 18.73 12.20
C PRO A 264 14.18 19.52 12.32
N SER A 265 13.95 20.46 11.39
CA SER A 265 12.70 21.21 11.31
C SER A 265 11.48 20.26 11.22
N PRO A 266 10.29 20.63 11.68
CA PRO A 266 9.10 19.79 11.57
C PRO A 266 8.81 19.34 10.13
N HIS A 267 9.13 20.18 9.14
CA HIS A 267 9.01 19.85 7.71
C HIS A 267 9.95 18.71 7.27
N ASP A 268 11.22 18.78 7.68
CA ASP A 268 12.23 17.80 7.30
C ASP A 268 12.05 16.51 8.10
N LEU A 269 11.67 16.63 9.38
CA LEU A 269 11.24 15.52 10.22
C LEU A 269 10.05 14.79 9.62
N ARG A 270 9.03 15.52 9.13
CA ARG A 270 7.88 14.95 8.41
C ARG A 270 8.31 14.17 7.18
N THR A 271 9.22 14.74 6.39
CA THR A 271 9.74 14.08 5.19
C THR A 271 10.45 12.77 5.54
N PHE A 272 11.29 12.76 6.58
CA PHE A 272 11.98 11.57 7.04
C PHE A 272 11.04 10.55 7.70
N VAL A 273 10.09 10.99 8.52
CA VAL A 273 9.04 10.14 9.14
C VAL A 273 8.19 9.46 8.06
N ILE A 274 7.81 10.17 6.99
CA ILE A 274 7.06 9.58 5.87
C ILE A 274 7.93 8.59 5.09
N GLY A 275 9.14 9.00 4.70
CA GLY A 275 10.05 8.21 3.87
C GLY A 275 10.61 6.97 4.57
N TYR A 276 10.86 7.03 5.88
CA TYR A 276 11.43 5.95 6.67
C TYR A 276 10.41 5.22 7.54
N GLY A 277 9.63 5.93 8.36
CA GLY A 277 8.68 5.32 9.28
C GLY A 277 7.42 4.81 8.58
N ALA A 278 6.66 5.73 7.99
CA ALA A 278 5.36 5.43 7.39
C ALA A 278 5.47 4.50 6.18
N SER A 279 6.55 4.60 5.40
CA SER A 279 6.79 3.70 4.26
C SER A 279 6.84 2.22 4.67
N LYS A 280 7.33 1.89 5.87
CA LYS A 280 7.34 0.51 6.37
C LYS A 280 5.93 0.01 6.69
N LEU A 281 5.14 0.82 7.40
CA LEU A 281 3.75 0.49 7.72
C LEU A 281 2.91 0.35 6.45
N ARG A 282 3.03 1.34 5.54
CA ARG A 282 2.23 1.46 4.32
C ARG A 282 2.47 0.34 3.31
N TYR A 283 3.56 -0.42 3.39
CA TYR A 283 3.83 -1.53 2.47
C TYR A 283 2.74 -2.62 2.59
N GLY A 284 1.88 -2.72 1.57
CA GLY A 284 0.74 -3.63 1.51
C GLY A 284 -0.42 -3.25 2.44
N SER A 285 -0.40 -2.06 3.04
CA SER A 285 -1.46 -1.58 3.93
C SER A 285 -2.80 -1.49 3.20
N GLU A 286 -2.82 -1.16 1.91
CA GLU A 286 -4.02 -1.07 1.08
C GLU A 286 -4.74 -2.41 0.88
N LEU A 287 -3.99 -3.53 0.97
CA LEU A 287 -4.54 -4.88 0.93
C LEU A 287 -4.96 -5.33 2.33
N ILE A 288 -4.09 -5.13 3.34
CA ILE A 288 -4.44 -5.39 4.75
C ILE A 288 -5.74 -4.67 5.12
N TRP A 289 -5.89 -3.40 4.77
CA TRP A 289 -7.06 -2.59 5.10
C TRP A 289 -8.36 -3.10 4.45
N ALA A 290 -8.27 -3.85 3.35
CA ALA A 290 -9.43 -4.41 2.67
C ALA A 290 -9.98 -5.68 3.36
N VAL A 291 -9.12 -6.48 4.01
CA VAL A 291 -9.47 -7.84 4.49
C VAL A 291 -9.24 -8.07 6.00
N ALA A 292 -8.50 -7.20 6.66
CA ALA A 292 -8.19 -7.35 8.08
C ALA A 292 -9.36 -7.01 9.01
N THR A 293 -9.25 -7.49 10.24
CA THR A 293 -10.18 -7.15 11.32
C THR A 293 -10.02 -5.69 11.74
N ASP A 294 -11.08 -5.10 12.27
CA ASP A 294 -11.04 -3.71 12.72
C ASP A 294 -10.09 -3.50 13.89
N SER A 295 -9.85 -4.54 14.71
CA SER A 295 -8.79 -4.54 15.73
C SER A 295 -7.40 -4.28 15.11
N ALA A 296 -7.04 -5.00 14.04
CA ALA A 296 -5.77 -4.82 13.35
C ALA A 296 -5.69 -3.46 12.63
N LYS A 297 -6.78 -3.00 12.00
CA LYS A 297 -6.87 -1.65 11.40
C LYS A 297 -6.64 -0.55 12.43
N ASN A 298 -7.26 -0.67 13.60
CA ASN A 298 -7.11 0.25 14.73
C ASN A 298 -5.67 0.25 15.29
N GLU A 299 -5.02 -0.92 15.35
CA GLU A 299 -3.59 -1.03 15.72
C GLU A 299 -2.72 -0.25 14.73
N MET A 300 -2.91 -0.46 13.42
CA MET A 300 -2.16 0.25 12.37
C MET A 300 -2.40 1.77 12.41
N GLN A 301 -3.64 2.23 12.61
CA GLN A 301 -3.95 3.65 12.82
C GLN A 301 -3.22 4.23 14.03
N LYS A 302 -3.19 3.53 15.17
CA LYS A 302 -2.46 3.97 16.38
C LYS A 302 -0.95 4.05 16.14
N THR A 303 -0.37 3.09 15.41
CA THR A 303 1.04 3.13 15.00
C THR A 303 1.31 4.31 14.07
N TYR A 304 0.43 4.58 13.09
CA TYR A 304 0.56 5.70 12.17
C TYR A 304 0.41 7.07 12.86
N ALA A 305 -0.56 7.21 13.77
CA ALA A 305 -0.70 8.40 14.60
C ALA A 305 0.52 8.62 15.51
N THR A 306 1.20 7.56 15.96
CA THR A 306 2.44 7.68 16.72
C THR A 306 3.60 8.25 15.88
N LEU A 307 3.63 7.99 14.56
CA LEU A 307 4.53 8.67 13.64
C LEU A 307 4.17 10.16 13.50
N ALA A 308 2.88 10.49 13.39
CA ALA A 308 2.42 11.88 13.31
C ALA A 308 2.80 12.68 14.57
N ARG A 309 2.62 12.11 15.78
CA ARG A 309 3.06 12.74 17.04
C ARG A 309 4.57 12.99 17.14
N ILE A 310 5.39 12.22 16.43
CA ILE A 310 6.84 12.51 16.33
C ILE A 310 7.07 13.77 15.50
N VAL A 311 6.35 13.95 14.39
CA VAL A 311 6.46 15.13 13.52
C VAL A 311 6.02 16.40 14.22
N SER A 312 4.85 16.39 14.85
CA SER A 312 4.27 17.57 15.50
C SER A 312 4.77 17.80 16.93
N GLY A 313 5.52 16.85 17.50
CA GLY A 313 6.05 16.94 18.87
C GLY A 313 4.98 16.97 19.97
N VAL A 314 3.72 16.67 19.64
CA VAL A 314 2.58 16.71 20.57
C VAL A 314 2.61 15.53 21.56
N PRO A 315 2.03 15.67 22.76
CA PRO A 315 1.95 14.58 23.74
C PRO A 315 1.25 13.33 23.23
N SER A 316 1.62 12.17 23.78
CA SER A 316 0.98 10.87 23.48
C SER A 316 -0.52 10.80 23.82
N THR A 317 -1.00 11.73 24.67
CA THR A 317 -2.41 11.87 25.06
C THR A 317 -3.26 12.58 24.02
N VAL A 318 -2.66 13.33 23.08
CA VAL A 318 -3.41 13.96 21.98
C VAL A 318 -4.04 12.88 21.11
N ASP A 319 -5.29 13.07 20.72
CA ASP A 319 -6.03 12.12 19.91
C ASP A 319 -5.37 11.89 18.53
N PRO A 320 -5.65 10.77 17.85
CA PRO A 320 -5.03 10.46 16.57
C PRO A 320 -5.28 11.49 15.46
N GLU A 321 -6.44 12.14 15.44
CA GLU A 321 -6.88 13.00 14.33
C GLU A 321 -6.23 14.39 14.44
N SER A 322 -6.25 15.00 15.62
CA SER A 322 -5.52 16.24 15.90
C SER A 322 -4.02 16.09 15.68
N ALA A 323 -3.43 14.95 16.09
CA ALA A 323 -2.02 14.67 15.86
C ALA A 323 -1.67 14.54 14.37
N LEU A 324 -2.59 14.01 13.56
CA LEU A 324 -2.45 13.88 12.11
C LEU A 324 -2.62 15.23 11.39
N LEU A 325 -3.60 16.02 11.81
CA LEU A 325 -3.84 17.38 11.29
C LEU A 325 -2.60 18.26 11.49
N GLU A 326 -2.07 18.31 12.72
CA GLU A 326 -0.89 19.11 13.08
C GLU A 326 0.39 18.64 12.38
N ALA A 327 0.53 17.32 12.17
CA ALA A 327 1.62 16.78 11.36
C ALA A 327 1.43 16.99 9.85
N ASN A 328 0.33 17.59 9.40
CA ASN A 328 -0.10 17.67 8.01
C ASN A 328 -0.02 16.28 7.32
N MET A 329 -0.58 15.26 7.94
CA MET A 329 -0.53 13.86 7.51
C MET A 329 -1.95 13.30 7.29
N PRO A 330 -2.33 12.88 6.07
CA PRO A 330 -3.64 12.31 5.82
C PRO A 330 -3.85 11.00 6.61
N PRO A 331 -5.06 10.72 7.13
CA PRO A 331 -5.34 9.46 7.83
C PRO A 331 -4.96 8.20 7.04
N LEU A 332 -4.53 7.15 7.75
CA LEU A 332 -4.03 5.93 7.13
C LEU A 332 -5.06 5.28 6.19
N HIS A 333 -6.34 5.26 6.56
CA HIS A 333 -7.39 4.67 5.73
C HIS A 333 -7.56 5.40 4.40
N VAL A 334 -7.44 6.73 4.37
CA VAL A 334 -7.45 7.54 3.14
C VAL A 334 -6.27 7.16 2.24
N LEU A 335 -5.08 6.99 2.83
CA LEU A 335 -3.89 6.56 2.07
C LEU A 335 -4.03 5.13 1.52
N CYS A 336 -4.65 4.22 2.27
CA CYS A 336 -4.99 2.87 1.82
C CYS A 336 -5.98 2.88 0.65
N LEU A 337 -7.06 3.66 0.76
CA LEU A 337 -8.07 3.80 -0.30
C LEU A 337 -7.46 4.36 -1.58
N ARG A 338 -6.65 5.43 -1.50
CA ARG A 338 -5.95 6.01 -2.67
C ARG A 338 -5.00 5.01 -3.33
N ALA A 339 -4.23 4.25 -2.55
CA ALA A 339 -3.34 3.22 -3.08
C ALA A 339 -4.11 2.07 -3.75
N ARG A 340 -5.22 1.62 -3.16
CA ARG A 340 -6.11 0.60 -3.75
C ARG A 340 -6.75 1.06 -5.06
N LEU A 341 -7.21 2.31 -5.13
CA LEU A 341 -7.73 2.92 -6.37
C LEU A 341 -6.66 2.96 -7.46
N SER A 342 -5.43 3.35 -7.13
CA SER A 342 -4.30 3.31 -8.08
C SER A 342 -4.00 1.89 -8.59
N ILE A 343 -4.05 0.86 -7.72
CA ILE A 343 -3.91 -0.54 -8.15
C ILE A 343 -5.04 -0.95 -9.12
N PHE A 344 -6.29 -0.56 -8.83
CA PHE A 344 -7.44 -0.82 -9.69
C PHE A 344 -7.26 -0.20 -11.08
N GLU A 345 -6.94 1.09 -11.15
CA GLU A 345 -6.74 1.80 -12.41
C GLU A 345 -5.55 1.25 -13.21
N ASN A 346 -4.40 1.01 -12.56
CA ASN A 346 -3.23 0.43 -13.21
C ASN A 346 -3.52 -0.95 -13.81
N THR A 347 -4.30 -1.78 -13.13
CA THR A 347 -4.60 -3.13 -13.65
C THR A 347 -5.61 -3.09 -14.80
N ARG A 348 -6.60 -2.19 -14.74
CA ARG A 348 -7.52 -1.91 -15.86
C ARG A 348 -6.79 -1.34 -17.08
N ALA A 349 -5.81 -0.44 -16.87
CA ALA A 349 -4.99 0.13 -17.94
C ALA A 349 -4.10 -0.92 -18.65
N CYS A 350 -3.79 -2.03 -17.98
CA CYS A 350 -3.07 -3.16 -18.57
C CYS A 350 -3.93 -4.06 -19.49
N GLN A 351 -5.12 -3.63 -19.90
CA GLN A 351 -6.07 -4.39 -20.75
C GLN A 351 -6.44 -5.78 -20.21
N MET A 352 -6.29 -6.01 -18.90
CA MET A 352 -6.93 -7.15 -18.26
C MET A 352 -8.44 -6.86 -18.25
N ASP A 353 -9.23 -7.66 -18.96
CA ASP A 353 -10.69 -7.50 -19.05
C ASP A 353 -11.36 -7.75 -17.69
N TRP A 354 -11.38 -6.71 -16.85
CA TRP A 354 -12.08 -6.68 -15.56
C TRP A 354 -13.61 -6.59 -15.73
N MET A 355 -14.11 -6.76 -16.97
CA MET A 355 -15.52 -6.96 -17.31
C MET A 355 -15.74 -8.28 -18.06
N ARG A 356 -15.25 -9.41 -17.54
CA ARG A 356 -15.92 -10.69 -17.81
C ARG A 356 -17.12 -10.80 -16.88
N ARG A 357 -18.32 -10.60 -17.43
CA ARG A 357 -19.58 -10.94 -16.78
C ARG A 357 -19.47 -12.40 -16.31
N PRO A 358 -19.85 -12.75 -15.07
CA PRO A 358 -20.06 -14.15 -14.75
C PRO A 358 -21.15 -14.70 -15.69
N PRO A 359 -21.11 -15.99 -16.09
CA PRO A 359 -22.30 -16.62 -16.64
C PRO A 359 -23.44 -16.46 -15.62
N PRO A 360 -24.70 -16.29 -16.06
CA PRO A 360 -25.79 -15.97 -15.15
C PRO A 360 -25.97 -17.08 -14.10
N GLU A 361 -25.53 -16.80 -12.88
CA GLU A 361 -25.83 -17.64 -11.73
C GLU A 361 -27.35 -17.68 -11.52
N PRO A 362 -27.94 -18.83 -11.14
CA PRO A 362 -29.33 -18.87 -10.75
C PRO A 362 -29.54 -17.90 -9.55
N PRO A 363 -30.60 -17.10 -9.54
CA PRO A 363 -30.70 -15.96 -8.65
C PRO A 363 -30.64 -16.39 -7.18
N PRO A 364 -29.71 -15.85 -6.36
CA PRO A 364 -29.81 -15.99 -4.92
C PRO A 364 -31.12 -15.34 -4.45
N ARG A 365 -31.68 -15.86 -3.36
CA ARG A 365 -33.03 -15.51 -2.85
C ARG A 365 -33.27 -14.01 -2.87
N ALA A 366 -34.43 -13.60 -3.38
CA ALA A 366 -34.84 -12.20 -3.47
C ALA A 366 -34.65 -11.47 -2.13
N GLY A 367 -33.82 -10.42 -2.12
CA GLY A 367 -33.62 -9.58 -0.94
C GLY A 367 -32.27 -8.87 -0.86
N PHE A 368 -31.17 -9.47 -1.32
CA PHE A 368 -29.84 -8.84 -1.20
C PHE A 368 -28.94 -9.13 -2.40
N CYS A 369 -28.89 -8.19 -3.34
CA CYS A 369 -27.82 -8.04 -4.30
C CYS A 369 -27.18 -6.67 -4.07
N ILE A 370 -25.92 -6.63 -3.63
CA ILE A 370 -25.16 -5.37 -3.60
C ILE A 370 -24.74 -5.10 -5.03
N SER A 371 -25.49 -4.24 -5.72
CA SER A 371 -25.11 -3.75 -7.04
C SER A 371 -23.70 -3.15 -6.96
N PRO A 372 -22.74 -3.57 -7.82
CA PRO A 372 -21.43 -2.96 -7.84
C PRO A 372 -21.57 -1.48 -8.24
N LEU A 373 -21.03 -0.58 -7.42
CA LEU A 373 -21.02 0.86 -7.69
C LEU A 373 -20.47 1.11 -9.09
N SER A 374 -21.22 1.85 -9.89
CA SER A 374 -20.75 2.31 -11.20
C SER A 374 -19.51 3.20 -11.05
N ARG A 375 -18.76 3.36 -12.14
CA ARG A 375 -17.58 4.25 -12.17
C ARG A 375 -17.91 5.65 -11.64
N ASP A 376 -19.07 6.16 -12.01
CA ASP A 376 -19.46 7.54 -11.76
C ASP A 376 -20.03 7.70 -10.33
N GLU A 377 -20.66 6.67 -9.76
CA GLU A 377 -20.97 6.60 -8.31
C GLU A 377 -19.72 6.45 -7.44
N LEU A 378 -18.71 5.66 -7.89
CA LEU A 378 -17.45 5.52 -7.18
C LEU A 378 -16.67 6.85 -7.16
N TYR A 379 -16.63 7.57 -8.28
CA TYR A 379 -16.06 8.91 -8.32
C TYR A 379 -16.88 9.90 -7.51
N ALA A 380 -18.22 9.88 -7.57
CA ALA A 380 -19.05 10.75 -6.73
C ALA A 380 -18.85 10.49 -5.24
N PHE A 381 -18.66 9.23 -4.82
CA PHE A 381 -18.34 8.86 -3.45
C PHE A 381 -16.94 9.37 -3.03
N VAL A 382 -15.93 9.22 -3.90
CA VAL A 382 -14.58 9.75 -3.65
C VAL A 382 -14.61 11.29 -3.61
N ASP A 383 -15.22 11.94 -4.58
CA ASP A 383 -15.33 13.40 -4.68
C ASP A 383 -16.06 13.98 -3.45
N ALA A 384 -17.14 13.34 -2.99
CA ALA A 384 -17.83 13.72 -1.76
C ALA A 384 -16.92 13.61 -0.53
N TYR A 385 -16.14 12.52 -0.42
CA TYR A 385 -15.21 12.30 0.69
C TYR A 385 -13.96 13.19 0.62
N THR A 386 -13.54 13.63 -0.57
CA THR A 386 -12.35 14.49 -0.75
C THR A 386 -12.67 15.98 -0.83
N LYS A 387 -13.95 16.37 -0.97
CA LYS A 387 -14.41 17.76 -0.96
C LYS A 387 -14.08 18.47 0.37
N GLU A 388 -14.18 17.77 1.49
CA GLU A 388 -13.78 18.26 2.82
C GLU A 388 -12.27 18.52 2.95
N TYR A 389 -11.47 17.96 2.03
CA TYR A 389 -10.02 18.15 1.93
C TYR A 389 -9.62 19.06 0.76
N GLY A 390 -10.57 19.80 0.18
CA GLY A 390 -10.33 20.81 -0.85
C GLY A 390 -10.06 20.29 -2.28
N ILE A 391 -10.34 19.01 -2.57
CA ILE A 391 -10.11 18.40 -3.88
C ILE A 391 -11.42 18.36 -4.66
N THR A 392 -11.42 18.84 -5.91
CA THR A 392 -12.62 19.01 -6.74
C THR A 392 -12.51 18.33 -8.11
N GLN A 393 -13.64 18.23 -8.81
CA GLN A 393 -13.72 17.69 -10.17
C GLN A 393 -12.95 18.50 -11.23
N SER A 394 -12.46 19.70 -10.92
CA SER A 394 -11.60 20.50 -11.80
C SER A 394 -10.09 20.34 -11.54
N SER A 395 -9.68 19.66 -10.46
CA SER A 395 -8.25 19.44 -10.16
C SER A 395 -7.55 18.59 -11.25
N PRO A 396 -6.33 18.94 -11.72
CA PRO A 396 -5.59 18.19 -12.72
C PRO A 396 -5.50 16.69 -12.42
N ARG A 397 -5.59 15.87 -13.48
CA ARG A 397 -5.61 14.40 -13.34
C ARG A 397 -4.35 13.86 -12.66
N GLU A 398 -3.21 14.52 -12.88
CA GLU A 398 -1.94 14.16 -12.24
C GLU A 398 -1.94 14.51 -10.75
N GLU A 399 -2.46 15.66 -10.32
CA GLU A 399 -2.56 16.00 -8.88
C GLU A 399 -3.48 15.05 -8.08
N ARG A 400 -4.46 14.40 -8.73
CA ARG A 400 -5.30 13.37 -8.09
C ARG A 400 -4.52 12.09 -7.78
N PHE A 401 -3.52 11.72 -8.60
CA PHE A 401 -2.85 10.42 -8.52
C PHE A 401 -1.37 10.46 -8.10
N PHE A 402 -0.66 11.54 -8.41
CA PHE A 402 0.70 11.80 -7.94
C PHE A 402 0.94 13.31 -7.75
N ARG A 403 1.25 13.74 -6.52
CA ARG A 403 2.30 14.76 -6.41
C ARG A 403 3.61 14.05 -6.77
N SER A 404 3.98 14.13 -8.04
CA SER A 404 5.39 14.22 -8.38
C SER A 404 5.99 15.35 -7.54
N SER A 405 7.20 15.14 -7.03
CA SER A 405 7.88 16.15 -6.24
C SER A 405 8.04 17.41 -7.08
N ILE A 406 7.33 18.49 -6.73
CA ILE A 406 7.70 19.83 -7.20
C ILE A 406 9.11 20.07 -6.65
N PRO A 407 10.14 20.25 -7.48
CA PRO A 407 11.47 20.60 -7.00
C PRO A 407 11.38 21.93 -6.23
N PRO A 408 12.03 22.08 -5.06
CA PRO A 408 11.73 23.16 -4.11
C PRO A 408 12.00 24.60 -4.61
N TRP A 409 12.50 24.78 -5.83
CA TRP A 409 12.81 26.08 -6.44
C TRP A 409 11.75 26.60 -7.45
N PHE A 410 10.55 26.00 -7.53
CA PHE A 410 9.52 26.45 -8.50
C PHE A 410 8.13 26.79 -7.92
N ALA A 411 8.07 27.21 -6.65
CA ALA A 411 6.82 27.64 -5.99
C ALA A 411 6.90 29.08 -5.46
N ALA A 412 6.86 30.07 -6.36
CA ALA A 412 6.91 31.50 -6.02
C ALA A 412 5.62 32.07 -5.37
N SER A 413 4.78 31.24 -4.75
CA SER A 413 3.42 31.64 -4.31
C SER A 413 2.86 30.89 -3.09
N ALA A 414 3.63 30.03 -2.42
CA ALA A 414 3.15 29.19 -1.32
C ALA A 414 3.17 29.91 0.05
N HIS A 415 2.61 31.13 0.15
CA HIS A 415 2.67 31.97 1.36
C HIS A 415 1.29 32.40 1.91
N ARG A 416 0.18 31.95 1.33
CA ARG A 416 -1.18 32.22 1.85
C ARG A 416 -2.03 30.95 1.83
N VAL A 417 -2.40 30.50 3.02
CA VAL A 417 -3.55 29.60 3.25
C VAL A 417 -4.52 30.39 4.13
N THR A 418 -5.58 30.89 3.52
CA THR A 418 -6.66 31.62 4.23
C THR A 418 -7.88 30.70 4.33
N ILE A 419 -8.36 30.46 5.55
CA ILE A 419 -9.67 29.82 5.76
C ILE A 419 -10.73 30.86 5.40
N GLY A 420 -11.65 30.48 4.51
CA GLY A 420 -12.48 31.43 3.79
C GLY A 420 -13.60 32.07 4.60
N VAL A 421 -13.44 33.36 4.87
CA VAL A 421 -14.51 34.33 4.62
C VAL A 421 -13.95 35.32 3.60
N GLU A 422 -14.49 35.33 2.38
CA GLU A 422 -14.21 36.42 1.44
C GLU A 422 -14.93 37.68 1.95
N LEU A 423 -14.17 38.52 2.63
CA LEU A 423 -14.65 39.81 3.10
C LEU A 423 -14.77 40.76 1.89
N PRO A 424 -15.94 41.36 1.63
CA PRO A 424 -16.07 42.37 0.59
C PRO A 424 -15.26 43.61 1.01
N ILE A 425 -14.17 43.86 0.30
CA ILE A 425 -13.31 45.03 0.47
C ILE A 425 -13.48 45.90 -0.77
N ASP A 426 -13.68 47.20 -0.59
CA ASP A 426 -13.68 48.13 -1.73
C ASP A 426 -12.28 48.22 -2.34
N HIS A 427 -12.12 47.63 -3.53
CA HIS A 427 -10.86 47.61 -4.26
C HIS A 427 -10.52 48.92 -4.97
N SER A 428 -11.35 49.96 -4.85
CA SER A 428 -11.06 51.31 -5.35
C SER A 428 -10.19 52.14 -4.40
N ILE A 429 -10.02 51.72 -3.14
CA ILE A 429 -9.17 52.39 -2.16
C ILE A 429 -7.70 52.14 -2.49
N THR A 430 -6.99 53.20 -2.89
CA THR A 430 -5.55 53.17 -3.25
C THR A 430 -4.63 53.75 -2.18
N ASP A 431 -5.17 54.47 -1.20
CA ASP A 431 -4.42 54.95 -0.04
C ASP A 431 -4.21 53.82 1.00
N GLU A 432 -2.99 53.72 1.52
CA GLU A 432 -2.61 52.58 2.37
C GLU A 432 -3.19 52.68 3.78
N GLU A 433 -3.30 53.88 4.38
CA GLU A 433 -3.90 54.07 5.70
C GLU A 433 -5.43 53.88 5.67
N GLU A 434 -6.07 54.33 4.61
CA GLU A 434 -7.51 54.17 4.40
C GLU A 434 -7.86 52.70 4.11
N LEU A 435 -7.06 52.00 3.31
CA LEU A 435 -7.21 50.57 3.05
C LEU A 435 -7.00 49.73 4.33
N ILE A 436 -6.09 50.14 5.22
CA ILE A 436 -5.91 49.53 6.55
C ILE A 436 -7.14 49.77 7.44
N ARG A 437 -7.70 50.99 7.44
CA ARG A 437 -8.93 51.30 8.19
C ARG A 437 -10.14 50.49 7.69
N GLU A 438 -10.32 50.35 6.39
CA GLU A 438 -11.46 49.59 5.85
C GLU A 438 -11.32 48.08 6.09
N LYS A 439 -10.11 47.51 5.89
CA LYS A 439 -9.82 46.12 6.28
C LYS A 439 -10.13 45.85 7.76
N ARG A 440 -9.81 46.81 8.63
CA ARG A 440 -10.11 46.73 10.06
C ARG A 440 -11.62 46.74 10.31
N ARG A 441 -12.36 47.70 9.76
CA ARG A 441 -13.83 47.84 9.91
C ARG A 441 -14.55 46.57 9.47
N VAL A 442 -14.24 46.06 8.27
CA VAL A 442 -14.89 44.86 7.71
C VAL A 442 -14.52 43.59 8.50
N SER A 443 -13.30 43.51 9.04
CA SER A 443 -12.91 42.41 9.94
C SER A 443 -13.65 42.48 11.29
N GLU A 444 -13.78 43.67 11.88
CA GLU A 444 -14.50 43.87 13.15
C GLU A 444 -16.00 43.55 13.01
N GLU A 445 -16.67 43.97 11.93
CA GLU A 445 -18.06 43.61 11.63
C GLU A 445 -18.26 42.09 11.42
N ALA A 446 -17.38 41.45 10.65
CA ALA A 446 -17.47 40.01 10.39
C ALA A 446 -17.19 39.15 11.64
N LEU A 447 -16.26 39.58 12.51
CA LEU A 447 -15.95 38.89 13.76
C LEU A 447 -17.01 39.12 14.84
N ALA A 448 -17.70 40.26 14.85
CA ALA A 448 -18.79 40.54 15.78
C ALA A 448 -19.94 39.50 15.67
N LEU A 449 -20.25 39.03 14.46
CA LEU A 449 -21.22 37.95 14.19
C LEU A 449 -20.84 36.60 14.84
N HIS A 450 -19.57 36.42 15.22
CA HIS A 450 -19.02 35.19 15.80
C HIS A 450 -18.55 35.35 17.25
N SER A 451 -18.89 36.48 17.90
CA SER A 451 -18.60 36.82 19.30
C SER A 451 -19.05 35.79 20.36
N HIS A 452 -19.91 34.84 19.99
CA HIS A 452 -20.40 33.73 20.83
C HIS A 452 -19.49 32.49 20.86
N ARG A 453 -18.33 32.53 20.20
CA ARG A 453 -17.40 31.39 20.08
C ARG A 453 -16.08 31.65 20.81
N SER A 454 -15.41 30.57 21.21
CA SER A 454 -14.02 30.61 21.69
C SER A 454 -13.05 30.64 20.51
N TRP A 455 -11.86 31.20 20.73
CA TRP A 455 -10.88 31.44 19.66
C TRP A 455 -9.50 30.94 20.07
N ILE A 456 -8.75 30.33 19.15
CA ILE A 456 -7.33 30.00 19.37
C ILE A 456 -6.49 30.99 18.57
N LEU A 457 -5.70 31.81 19.27
CA LEU A 457 -4.71 32.68 18.65
C LEU A 457 -3.37 31.95 18.61
N ALA A 458 -2.90 31.60 17.41
CA ALA A 458 -1.56 31.09 17.19
C ALA A 458 -0.64 32.24 16.79
N THR A 459 0.48 32.42 17.47
CA THR A 459 1.49 33.42 17.12
C THR A 459 2.63 32.80 16.31
N ASP A 460 3.06 33.55 15.29
CA ASP A 460 4.19 33.26 14.40
C ASP A 460 5.56 33.49 15.05
N GLY A 461 5.60 34.18 16.19
CA GLY A 461 6.79 34.38 17.01
C GLY A 461 7.37 35.79 16.85
N GLY A 462 6.95 36.71 17.72
CA GLY A 462 7.49 38.07 17.78
C GLY A 462 8.85 38.15 18.48
N VAL A 463 9.69 39.10 18.04
CA VAL A 463 11.14 39.15 18.33
C VAL A 463 11.49 39.43 19.81
N ASP A 464 10.62 40.09 20.57
CA ASP A 464 10.95 40.67 21.89
C ASP A 464 10.52 39.84 23.13
N VAL A 465 10.09 38.59 22.97
CA VAL A 465 9.74 37.72 24.12
C VAL A 465 10.29 36.30 23.90
N PRO A 466 10.99 35.69 24.89
CA PRO A 466 11.54 34.34 24.76
C PRO A 466 10.45 33.26 24.92
N LYS A 467 9.52 33.19 23.96
CA LYS A 467 8.59 32.08 23.77
C LYS A 467 8.61 31.64 22.32
N SER A 468 8.79 30.34 22.11
CA SER A 468 8.86 29.71 20.78
C SER A 468 7.59 29.95 19.96
N ALA A 469 7.75 30.14 18.65
CA ALA A 469 6.66 30.11 17.69
C ALA A 469 5.82 28.81 17.80
N GLY A 470 4.53 28.88 17.49
CA GLY A 470 3.62 27.73 17.55
C GLY A 470 2.94 27.48 18.90
N VAL A 471 2.98 28.44 19.84
CA VAL A 471 2.15 28.38 21.05
C VAL A 471 0.75 28.93 20.75
N GLY A 472 -0.23 28.05 20.58
CA GLY A 472 -1.64 28.41 20.50
C GLY A 472 -2.22 28.77 21.87
N ILE A 473 -2.90 29.93 21.97
CA ILE A 473 -3.57 30.40 23.18
C ILE A 473 -5.08 30.36 22.96
N LEU A 474 -5.81 29.61 23.79
CA LEU A 474 -7.27 29.53 23.80
C LEU A 474 -7.86 30.72 24.58
N LEU A 475 -8.83 31.42 23.97
CA LEU A 475 -9.42 32.67 24.44
C LEU A 475 -10.94 32.55 24.60
N SER A 476 -11.47 33.11 25.69
CA SER A 476 -12.90 33.03 26.07
C SER A 476 -13.75 34.22 25.63
N SER A 477 -13.14 35.31 25.16
CA SER A 477 -13.82 36.48 24.57
C SER A 477 -12.81 37.35 23.82
N LEU A 478 -13.23 37.97 22.71
CA LEU A 478 -12.42 38.95 21.95
C LEU A 478 -12.39 40.35 22.60
N ASN A 479 -13.28 40.64 23.56
CA ASN A 479 -13.44 41.97 24.15
C ASN A 479 -12.49 42.25 25.34
N SER A 480 -11.48 41.41 25.58
CA SER A 480 -10.44 41.74 26.55
C SER A 480 -9.59 42.90 26.02
N SER A 481 -9.45 43.96 26.81
CA SER A 481 -8.53 45.07 26.51
C SER A 481 -7.13 44.54 26.17
N GLU A 482 -6.64 43.59 26.99
CA GLU A 482 -5.34 42.93 26.86
C GLU A 482 -5.16 42.13 25.55
N ILE A 483 -6.24 41.84 24.80
CA ILE A 483 -6.22 41.21 23.46
C ILE A 483 -6.27 42.26 22.37
N ILE A 484 -7.20 43.23 22.43
CA ILE A 484 -7.27 44.35 21.46
C ILE A 484 -5.91 45.03 21.35
N GLU A 485 -5.20 45.09 22.48
CA GLU A 485 -3.91 45.72 22.71
C GLU A 485 -2.69 44.84 22.40
N LYS A 486 -2.87 43.51 22.31
CA LYS A 486 -1.83 42.58 21.82
C LYS A 486 -1.95 42.27 20.33
N ALA A 487 -3.19 42.16 19.84
CA ALA A 487 -3.50 42.17 18.43
C ALA A 487 -3.16 43.54 17.82
N SER A 488 -3.44 44.65 18.54
CA SER A 488 -2.87 45.93 18.16
C SER A 488 -1.36 45.92 18.31
N MET A 489 -0.70 45.35 19.33
CA MET A 489 0.78 45.36 19.39
C MET A 489 1.53 44.69 18.24
N ASN A 490 0.97 43.68 17.55
CA ASN A 490 1.53 43.23 16.26
C ASN A 490 1.37 44.29 15.12
N CYS A 491 0.83 45.46 15.48
CA CYS A 491 0.76 46.77 14.82
C CYS A 491 0.97 48.00 15.81
N GLY A 492 1.48 47.84 17.06
CA GLY A 492 1.42 48.79 18.25
C GLY A 492 0.05 48.94 19.00
N ALA A 493 -0.13 48.97 20.35
CA ALA A 493 0.68 49.20 21.59
C ALA A 493 -0.05 48.66 22.90
N ARG A 494 0.51 48.83 24.13
CA ARG A 494 0.27 48.08 25.44
C ARG A 494 -0.73 48.57 26.54
N HIS A 495 -1.11 47.65 27.47
CA HIS A 495 -1.55 47.70 28.93
C HIS A 495 -2.92 47.13 29.53
N ALA A 496 -2.98 45.80 29.76
CA ALA A 496 -3.15 45.05 31.05
C ALA A 496 -4.49 44.86 31.86
N ALA A 497 -4.66 43.65 32.48
CA ALA A 497 -5.04 43.34 33.89
C ALA A 497 -6.33 42.53 34.29
N THR A 498 -6.12 41.26 34.73
CA THR A 498 -6.76 40.48 35.86
C THR A 498 -8.20 39.88 35.82
N GLY A 499 -8.37 38.58 36.20
CA GLY A 499 -9.62 38.10 36.87
C GLY A 499 -10.22 36.66 36.75
N ARG A 500 -9.51 35.56 37.13
CA ARG A 500 -10.01 34.22 37.61
C ARG A 500 -11.18 33.40 36.95
N ASN A 501 -10.85 32.17 36.50
CA ASN A 501 -11.61 30.87 36.53
C ASN A 501 -12.99 30.69 35.81
N PRO A 502 -13.43 29.45 35.45
CA PRO A 502 -12.69 28.31 34.86
C PRO A 502 -13.41 27.55 33.69
N VAL A 503 -12.64 27.03 32.73
CA VAL A 503 -12.87 25.79 31.91
C VAL A 503 -14.23 25.50 31.24
N ARG A 504 -14.29 25.55 29.88
CA ARG A 504 -14.69 24.43 28.97
C ARG A 504 -14.49 24.79 27.47
N CYS A 505 -14.29 23.76 26.64
CA CYS A 505 -13.94 23.79 25.20
C CYS A 505 -15.01 24.46 24.29
N PHE A 506 -14.73 24.87 23.05
CA PHE A 506 -13.76 24.36 22.05
C PHE A 506 -12.95 25.47 21.37
#